data_AF-A0AAX2ZFJ0-F1
#
_entry.id   AF-A0AAX2ZFJ0-F1
#
_cell.length_a   1.000
_cell.length_b   1.000
_cell.length_c   1.000
_cell.angle_alpha   90.00
_cell.angle_beta   90.00
_cell.angle_gamma   90.00
#
_symmetry.space_group_name_H-M   'P 1'
#
loop_
_entity.id
_entity.type
_entity.pdbx_description
1 polymer ?
#
loop_
_entity_poly.entity_id
_entity_poly.type
_entity_poly.pdbx_seq_one_letter_code
_entity_poly.pdbx_strand_id
1 'polypeptide(L)' 'MNKLKARAVKNRFNKYNVIVNCEGRDMPMGQTFDAETYRILEWATEDEAIEYILSRNDRLELVRN' A
#
# COMPACT_ATOMS: atom_id res chain seq x y z
N MET A 1 -15.18 -1.21 11.67
CA MET A 1 -14.70 -1.72 10.38
C MET A 1 -13.47 -2.57 10.64
N ASN A 2 -13.33 -3.71 9.98
CA ASN A 2 -12.07 -4.46 10.02
C ASN A 2 -11.03 -3.71 9.17
N LYS A 3 -9.81 -3.58 9.69
CA LYS A 3 -8.70 -2.98 8.95
C LYS A 3 -8.31 -3.90 7.79
N LEU A 4 -7.89 -3.32 6.68
CA LEU A 4 -7.31 -4.09 5.59
C LEU A 4 -5.85 -4.41 5.90
N LYS A 5 -5.45 -5.66 5.70
CA LYS A 5 -4.06 -6.09 5.88
C LYS A 5 -3.18 -5.49 4.79
N ALA A 6 -2.07 -4.87 5.15
CA ALA A 6 -1.18 -4.17 4.24
C ALA A 6 0.28 -4.53 4.50
N ARG A 7 1.10 -4.57 3.45
CA ARG A 7 2.56 -4.81 3.55
C ARG A 7 3.33 -3.98 2.53
N ALA A 8 4.55 -3.59 2.89
CA ALA A 8 5.49 -2.98 1.97
C ALA A 8 6.17 -4.07 1.12
N VAL A 9 6.25 -3.86 -0.21
CA VAL A 9 6.84 -4.82 -1.15
C VAL A 9 7.72 -4.08 -2.13
N LYS A 10 8.99 -4.51 -2.27
CA LYS A 10 9.93 -3.95 -3.24
C LYS A 10 9.55 -4.36 -4.66
N ASN A 11 9.56 -3.41 -5.59
CA ASN A 11 9.22 -3.62 -6.99
C ASN A 11 10.45 -3.68 -7.90
N ARG A 12 10.23 -3.96 -9.19
CA ARG A 12 11.30 -4.11 -10.20
C ARG A 12 12.12 -2.85 -10.44
N PHE A 13 11.64 -1.68 -10.02
CA PHE A 13 12.32 -0.39 -10.17
C PHE A 13 13.09 0.02 -8.92
N ASN A 14 13.34 -0.90 -7.99
CA ASN A 14 13.97 -0.64 -6.69
C ASN A 14 13.21 0.37 -5.81
N LYS A 15 11.90 0.50 -6.02
CA LYS A 15 11.00 1.26 -5.14
C LYS A 15 10.14 0.32 -4.32
N TYR A 16 9.42 0.86 -3.34
CA TYR A 16 8.49 0.11 -2.50
C TYR A 16 7.04 0.47 -2.83
N ASN A 17 6.18 -0.52 -2.93
CA ASN A 17 4.72 -0.37 -3.01
C ASN A 17 4.07 -0.84 -1.72
N VAL A 18 2.87 -0.35 -1.44
CA VAL A 18 2.01 -0.91 -0.39
C VAL A 18 0.99 -1.82 -1.07
N ILE A 19 1.01 -3.10 -0.71
CA ILE A 19 0.04 -4.10 -1.17
C ILE A 19 -0.98 -4.33 -0.05
N VAL A 20 -2.26 -4.25 -0.38
CA VAL A 20 -3.37 -4.41 0.55
C VAL A 20 -4.19 -5.64 0.15
N ASN A 21 -4.57 -6.43 1.14
CA ASN A 21 -5.48 -7.56 0.95
C ASN A 21 -6.94 -7.09 1.10
N CYS A 22 -7.65 -7.03 -0.03
CA CYS A 22 -9.07 -6.75 -0.11
C CYS A 22 -9.81 -8.05 -0.44
N GLU A 23 -10.53 -8.61 0.53
CA GLU A 23 -11.36 -9.82 0.33
C GLU A 23 -10.58 -11.00 -0.27
N GLY A 24 -9.34 -11.22 0.20
CA GLY A 24 -8.48 -12.30 -0.29
C GLY A 24 -7.71 -11.98 -1.57
N ARG A 25 -7.85 -10.77 -2.13
CA ARG A 25 -7.08 -10.31 -3.28
C ARG A 25 -6.04 -9.27 -2.86
N ASP A 26 -4.79 -9.52 -3.22
CA ASP A 26 -3.70 -8.57 -3.05
C ASP A 26 -3.76 -7.51 -4.17
N MET A 27 -3.89 -6.24 -3.79
CA MET A 27 -3.92 -5.11 -4.72
C MET A 27 -2.91 -4.04 -4.30
N PRO A 28 -2.19 -3.41 -5.25
CA PRO A 28 -1.35 -2.27 -4.94
C PRO A 28 -2.20 -1.06 -4.58
N MET A 29 -1.78 -0.31 -3.56
CA MET A 29 -2.35 1.00 -3.26
C MET A 29 -2.00 2.00 -4.36
N GLY A 30 -2.93 2.90 -4.61
CA GLY A 30 -2.77 3.94 -5.59
C GLY A 30 -3.71 5.10 -5.34
N GLN A 31 -3.55 6.11 -6.16
CA GLN A 31 -4.31 7.34 -6.13
C GLN A 31 -5.06 7.50 -7.44
N THR A 32 -6.34 7.84 -7.32
CA THR A 32 -7.21 8.21 -8.43
C THR A 32 -7.15 9.72 -8.62
N PHE A 33 -6.87 10.18 -9.84
CA PHE A 33 -6.86 11.61 -10.19
C PHE A 33 -8.19 12.06 -10.81
N ASP A 34 -8.79 11.18 -11.61
CA ASP A 34 -10.08 11.33 -12.26
C ASP A 34 -10.72 9.94 -12.47
N ALA A 35 -11.85 9.86 -13.15
CA ALA A 35 -12.58 8.60 -13.34
C ALA A 35 -11.78 7.51 -14.10
N GLU A 36 -10.72 7.88 -14.83
CA GLU A 36 -9.99 7.00 -15.75
C GLU A 36 -8.51 6.83 -15.37
N THR A 37 -7.95 7.76 -14.59
CA THR A 37 -6.53 7.81 -14.26
C THR A 37 -6.27 7.31 -12.84
N TYR A 38 -5.58 6.17 -12.76
CA TYR A 38 -5.07 5.59 -11.53
C TYR A 38 -3.55 5.48 -11.57
N ARG A 39 -2.87 5.86 -10.47
CA ARG A 39 -1.43 5.68 -10.31
C ARG A 39 -1.12 4.90 -9.05
N ILE A 40 -0.33 3.85 -9.19
CA ILE A 40 0.23 3.12 -8.05
C ILE A 40 1.18 4.03 -7.26
N LEU A 41 1.03 4.04 -5.94
CA LEU A 41 1.93 4.77 -5.04
C LEU A 41 3.25 4.00 -4.88
N GLU A 42 4.36 4.71 -4.99
CA GLU A 42 5.72 4.18 -4.89
C GLU A 42 6.57 5.04 -3.94
N TRP A 43 7.38 4.41 -3.12
CA TRP A 43 8.30 5.05 -2.17
C TRP A 43 9.75 4.65 -2.46
N ALA A 44 10.71 5.48 -2.05
CA ALA A 44 12.13 5.20 -2.26
C ALA A 44 12.64 4.13 -1.29
N THR A 45 12.12 4.11 -0.07
CA THR A 45 12.53 3.16 0.98
C THR A 45 11.35 2.35 1.52
N GLU A 46 11.67 1.26 2.22
CA GLU A 46 10.67 0.43 2.91
C GLU A 46 10.01 1.20 4.05
N ASP A 47 10.81 1.96 4.81
CA ASP A 47 10.34 2.73 5.96
C ASP A 47 9.30 3.76 5.56
N GLU A 48 9.51 4.47 4.44
CA GLU A 48 8.52 5.43 3.91
C GLU A 48 7.18 4.75 3.56
N ALA A 49 7.22 3.55 2.99
CA ALA A 49 6.01 2.77 2.69
C ALA A 49 5.32 2.26 3.97
N ILE A 50 6.09 1.87 4.99
CA ILE A 50 5.58 1.46 6.29
C ILE A 50 4.95 2.64 7.03
N GLU A 51 5.61 3.81 7.04
CA GLU A 51 5.08 5.05 7.59
C GLU A 51 3.74 5.41 6.96
N TYR A 52 3.59 5.24 5.65
CA TYR A 52 2.31 5.42 4.98
C TYR A 52 1.23 4.47 5.54
N ILE A 53 1.52 3.18 5.72
CA ILE A 53 0.57 2.22 6.32
C ILE A 53 0.16 2.67 7.73
N LEU A 54 1.15 3.01 8.57
CA LEU A 54 0.92 3.42 9.95
C LEU A 54 0.17 4.76 10.07
N SER A 55 0.35 5.66 9.10
CA SER A 55 -0.41 6.92 9.02
C SER A 55 -1.91 6.70 8.77
N ARG A 56 -2.29 5.55 8.21
CA ARG A 56 -3.68 5.13 7.93
C ARG A 56 -4.19 4.16 8.99
N ASN A 57 -3.84 4.38 10.26
CA ASN A 57 -4.11 3.48 11.39
C ASN A 57 -5.59 3.08 11.54
N ASP A 58 -6.51 3.88 11.05
CA ASP A 58 -7.95 3.63 11.04
C ASP A 58 -8.41 2.68 9.92
N ARG A 59 -7.59 2.46 8.88
CA ARG A 59 -7.96 1.71 7.67
C ARG A 59 -7.05 0.52 7.39
N LEU A 60 -5.77 0.62 7.73
CA LEU A 60 -4.74 -0.37 7.38
C LEU A 60 -4.10 -0.99 8.63
N GLU A 61 -3.77 -2.27 8.52
CA GLU A 61 -3.00 -3.03 9.51
C GLU A 61 -1.70 -3.51 8.85
N LEU A 62 -0.55 -3.14 9.43
CA LEU A 62 0.74 -3.59 8.94
C LEU A 62 0.94 -5.09 9.23
N VAL A 63 1.12 -5.87 8.18
CA VAL A 63 1.56 -7.27 8.27
C VAL A 63 3.05 -7.31 7.95
N ARG A 64 3.85 -7.79 8.90
CA ARG A 64 5.26 -8.11 8.67
C ARG A 64 5.36 -9.55 8.16
N ASN A 65 6.14 -9.75 7.11
CA ASN A 65 6.57 -11.09 6.70
C ASN A 65 7.57 -11.65 7.72
#